data_AF-A0A0D1Z9L0-F1
#
_entry.id   AF-A0A0D1Z9L0-F1
#
_cell.length_a   1.000
_cell.length_b   1.000
_cell.length_c   1.000
_cell.angle_alpha   90.00
_cell.angle_beta   90.00
_cell.angle_gamma   90.00
#
_symmetry.space_group_name_H-M   'P 1'
#
loop_
_entity.id
_entity.type
_entity.pdbx_description
1 polymer ?
#
loop_
_entity_poly.entity_id
_entity_poly.type
_entity_poly.pdbx_seq_one_letter_code
_entity_poly.pdbx_strand_id
1 'polypeptide(L)'
;MDKETLKQDRTEWYKHTEWPEHLAKRNLPFLAHASRLPDRDEVVLHEAVQVLDLVLQYTVMGLSTLEQELWRWLRSAKQAEPDVRPFSRLQEPNSQDRYHGYMRRFLCLVLRVWLSSQDPQRLNQPNSSSSPES
;
A
#
# COMPACT_ATOMS: atom_id res chain seq x y z
N MET A 1 2.97 28.43 14.68
CA MET A 1 3.54 27.09 14.48
C MET A 1 2.40 26.12 14.71
N ASP A 2 1.73 25.75 13.62
CA ASP A 2 0.37 25.21 13.68
C ASP A 2 0.32 23.77 14.19
N LYS A 3 -0.73 23.53 14.99
CA LYS A 3 -1.11 22.27 15.62
C LYS A 3 -1.59 21.27 14.57
N GLU A 4 -0.67 20.71 13.80
CA GLU A 4 -0.93 19.49 13.02
C GLU A 4 0.39 18.82 12.63
N THR A 5 1.28 18.61 13.60
CA THR A 5 2.24 17.50 13.49
C THR A 5 1.43 16.21 13.43
N LEU A 6 1.09 15.79 12.21
CA LEU A 6 0.62 14.45 11.87
C LEU A 6 1.37 13.47 12.78
N LYS A 7 0.65 12.60 13.49
CA LYS A 7 1.24 11.50 14.25
C LYS A 7 2.09 10.67 13.28
N GLN A 8 3.35 11.01 13.14
CA GLN A 8 4.29 10.25 12.35
C GLN A 8 4.37 8.88 13.00
N ASP A 9 4.13 7.85 12.21
CA ASP A 9 4.35 6.48 12.64
C ASP A 9 5.81 6.35 13.10
N ARG A 10 6.03 5.83 14.30
CA ARG A 10 7.37 5.66 14.90
C ARG A 10 7.74 4.18 15.02
N THR A 11 6.99 3.29 14.34
CA THR A 11 7.28 1.86 14.33
C THR A 11 8.66 1.60 13.72
N GLU A 12 9.30 0.51 14.15
CA GLU A 12 10.56 0.07 13.53
C GLU A 12 10.38 -0.27 12.05
N TRP A 13 9.19 -0.73 11.66
CA TRP A 13 8.81 -0.91 10.25
C TRP A 13 8.86 0.40 9.46
N TYR A 14 8.33 1.50 10.02
CA TYR A 14 8.37 2.80 9.36
C TYR A 14 9.81 3.27 9.09
N LYS A 15 10.73 3.08 10.05
CA LYS A 15 12.16 3.35 9.87
C LYS A 15 12.80 2.44 8.83
N HIS A 16 12.48 1.14 8.88
CA HIS A 16 13.08 0.14 8.02
C HIS A 16 12.71 0.32 6.54
N THR A 17 11.48 0.77 6.26
CA THR A 17 10.98 0.95 4.90
C THR A 17 11.49 2.20 4.18
N GLU A 18 12.11 3.15 4.90
CA GLU A 18 12.59 4.43 4.35
C GLU A 18 11.52 5.20 3.54
N TRP A 19 10.24 4.95 3.84
CA TRP A 19 9.11 5.63 3.19
C TRP A 19 9.22 7.16 3.27
N PRO A 20 9.62 7.79 4.39
CA PRO A 20 9.82 9.23 4.45
C PRO A 20 10.77 9.74 3.39
N GLU A 21 11.93 9.11 3.25
CA GLU A 21 12.99 9.48 2.32
C GLU A 21 12.53 9.27 0.88
N HIS A 22 11.84 8.16 0.61
CA HIS A 22 11.28 7.85 -0.70
C HIS A 22 10.19 8.84 -1.13
N LEU A 23 9.38 9.35 -0.19
CA LEU A 23 8.26 10.25 -0.47
C LEU A 23 8.63 11.74 -0.42
N ALA A 24 9.70 12.13 0.28
CA ALA A 24 10.07 13.53 0.54
C ALA A 24 10.25 14.41 -0.71
N LYS A 25 10.60 13.81 -1.86
CA LYS A 25 10.83 14.52 -3.14
C LYS A 25 9.82 14.15 -4.22
N ARG A 26 8.70 13.52 -3.86
CA ARG A 26 7.70 13.06 -4.82
C ARG A 26 6.49 13.97 -4.86
N ASN A 27 5.82 13.99 -6.01
CA ASN A 27 4.57 14.71 -6.19
C ASN A 27 3.45 13.99 -5.42
N LEU A 28 3.23 14.40 -4.17
CA LEU A 28 2.22 13.78 -3.30
C LEU A 28 0.80 13.84 -3.88
N PRO A 29 0.34 14.95 -4.51
CA PRO A 29 -0.94 14.96 -5.23
C PRO A 29 -1.04 13.87 -6.30
N PHE A 30 0.01 13.69 -7.11
CA PHE A 30 0.05 12.63 -8.11
C PHE A 30 0.00 11.24 -7.46
N LEU A 31 0.79 10.98 -6.41
CA LEU A 31 0.77 9.69 -5.73
C LEU A 31 -0.59 9.40 -5.06
N ALA A 32 -1.20 10.40 -4.45
CA ALA A 32 -2.54 10.27 -3.88
C ALA A 32 -3.56 9.91 -4.97
N HIS A 33 -3.52 10.59 -6.11
CA HIS A 33 -4.37 10.27 -7.26
C HIS A 33 -4.07 8.86 -7.79
N ALA A 34 -2.80 8.49 -7.97
CA ALA A 34 -2.39 7.19 -8.47
C ALA A 34 -2.76 6.03 -7.53
N SER A 35 -2.98 6.29 -6.23
CA SER A 35 -3.37 5.28 -5.25
C SER A 35 -4.86 4.91 -5.25
N ARG A 36 -5.70 5.62 -6.02
CA ARG A 36 -7.14 5.34 -6.08
C ARG A 36 -7.42 3.92 -6.58
N LEU A 37 -8.62 3.39 -6.30
CA LEU A 37 -9.03 2.10 -6.86
C LEU A 37 -9.14 2.17 -8.40
N PRO A 38 -9.19 1.02 -9.09
CA PRO A 38 -9.36 1.01 -10.55
C PRO A 38 -10.66 1.70 -10.98
N ASP A 39 -10.58 2.48 -12.06
CA ASP A 39 -11.74 2.96 -12.80
C ASP A 39 -12.32 1.84 -13.70
N ARG A 40 -13.53 2.07 -14.20
CA ARG A 40 -14.27 1.09 -15.02
C ARG A 40 -13.53 0.66 -16.29
N ASP A 41 -12.69 1.52 -16.84
CA ASP A 41 -11.91 1.30 -18.05
C ASP A 41 -10.54 0.64 -17.79
N GLU A 42 -10.10 0.55 -16.52
CA GLU A 42 -8.83 -0.05 -16.14
C GLU A 42 -8.95 -1.57 -15.91
N VAL A 43 -9.34 -2.30 -16.96
CA VAL A 43 -9.63 -3.76 -16.90
C VAL A 43 -8.48 -4.57 -16.31
N VAL A 44 -7.24 -4.32 -16.77
CA VAL A 44 -6.05 -5.05 -16.27
C VAL A 44 -5.79 -4.75 -14.79
N LEU A 45 -6.07 -3.53 -14.34
CA LEU A 45 -5.88 -3.16 -12.94
C LEU A 45 -6.94 -3.78 -12.04
N HIS A 46 -8.17 -3.94 -12.55
CA HIS A 46 -9.22 -4.72 -11.90
C HIS A 46 -8.80 -6.18 -11.73
N GLU A 47 -8.29 -6.83 -12.77
CA GLU A 47 -7.80 -8.21 -12.69
C GLU A 47 -6.65 -8.34 -11.67
N ALA A 48 -5.69 -7.42 -11.68
CA ALA A 48 -4.58 -7.42 -10.74
C ALA A 48 -5.06 -7.28 -9.27
N VAL A 49 -6.05 -6.41 -9.03
CA VAL A 49 -6.68 -6.25 -7.71
C VAL A 49 -7.43 -7.51 -7.28
N GLN A 50 -8.13 -8.19 -8.19
CA GLN A 50 -8.80 -9.46 -7.88
C GLN A 50 -7.81 -10.57 -7.52
N VAL A 51 -6.69 -10.67 -8.25
CA VAL A 51 -5.61 -11.61 -7.92
C VAL A 51 -5.02 -11.30 -6.55
N LEU A 52 -4.77 -10.02 -6.24
CA LEU A 52 -4.31 -9.60 -4.92
C LEU A 52 -5.28 -10.01 -3.81
N ASP A 53 -6.58 -9.86 -4.03
CA ASP A 53 -7.60 -10.24 -3.04
C ASP A 53 -7.56 -11.74 -2.73
N LEU A 54 -7.43 -12.57 -3.77
CA LEU A 54 -7.26 -14.01 -3.60
C LEU A 54 -5.97 -14.33 -2.82
N VAL A 55 -4.84 -13.70 -3.19
CA VAL A 55 -3.56 -13.90 -2.49
C VAL A 55 -3.68 -13.52 -1.02
N LEU A 56 -4.26 -12.36 -0.70
CA LEU A 56 -4.44 -11.92 0.68
C LEU A 56 -5.35 -12.87 1.46
N GLN A 57 -6.45 -13.30 0.85
CA GLN A 57 -7.38 -14.25 1.47
C GLN A 57 -6.68 -15.58 1.80
N TYR A 58 -6.00 -16.21 0.82
CA TYR A 58 -5.29 -17.47 1.03
C TYR A 58 -4.14 -17.32 2.03
N THR A 59 -3.41 -16.20 1.98
CA THR A 59 -2.32 -15.92 2.93
C THR A 59 -2.86 -15.83 4.35
N VAL A 60 -3.94 -15.06 4.57
CA VAL A 60 -4.55 -14.94 5.90
C VAL A 60 -5.07 -16.28 6.38
N MET A 61 -5.75 -17.05 5.53
CA MET A 61 -6.20 -18.41 5.87
C MET A 61 -5.02 -19.32 6.24
N GLY A 62 -3.94 -19.28 5.48
CA GLY A 62 -2.71 -20.06 5.69
C GLY A 62 -1.96 -19.69 6.97
N LEU A 63 -2.12 -18.49 7.53
CA LEU A 63 -1.43 -18.12 8.78
C LEU A 63 -1.63 -19.16 9.90
N SER A 64 -2.83 -19.75 10.02
CA SER A 64 -3.15 -20.73 11.07
C SER A 64 -2.46 -22.08 10.90
N THR A 65 -1.85 -22.34 9.74
CA THR A 65 -1.04 -23.55 9.51
C THR A 65 0.43 -23.33 9.85
N LEU A 66 0.85 -22.10 10.16
CA LEU A 66 2.24 -21.78 10.49
C LEU A 66 2.57 -22.10 11.95
N GLU A 67 3.77 -22.61 12.17
CA GLU A 67 4.34 -22.82 13.51
C GLU A 67 4.63 -21.50 14.22
N GLN A 68 4.53 -21.49 15.55
CA GLN A 68 4.63 -20.28 16.38
C GLN A 68 5.92 -19.46 16.16
N GLU A 69 7.03 -20.11 15.84
CA GLU A 69 8.29 -19.42 15.53
C GLU A 69 8.17 -18.53 14.29
N LEU A 70 7.51 -19.01 13.23
CA LEU A 70 7.29 -18.23 12.01
C LEU A 70 6.42 -17.01 12.28
N TRP A 71 5.45 -17.10 13.20
CA TRP A 71 4.67 -15.93 13.60
C TRP A 71 5.53 -14.86 14.27
N ARG A 72 6.56 -15.24 15.03
CA ARG A 72 7.48 -14.30 15.66
C ARG A 72 8.39 -13.62 14.63
N TRP A 73 8.81 -14.37 13.61
CA TRP A 73 9.53 -13.82 12.47
C TRP A 73 8.68 -12.82 11.67
N LEU A 74 7.42 -13.14 11.40
CA LEU A 74 6.50 -12.25 10.67
C LEU A 74 6.25 -10.90 11.38
N ARG A 75 6.35 -10.87 12.72
CA ARG A 75 6.20 -9.63 13.49
C ARG A 75 7.46 -8.77 13.47
N SER A 76 8.63 -9.39 13.35
CA SER A 76 9.91 -8.72 13.51
C SER A 76 10.21 -7.79 12.34
N ALA A 77 10.55 -6.54 12.65
CA ALA A 77 11.13 -5.61 11.68
C ALA A 77 12.63 -5.86 11.46
N LYS A 78 13.25 -6.78 12.23
CA LYS A 78 14.67 -7.10 12.14
C LYS A 78 14.86 -8.39 11.34
N GLN A 79 15.72 -8.34 10.34
CA GLN A 79 15.97 -9.49 9.45
C GLN A 79 16.69 -10.65 10.15
N ALA A 80 17.46 -10.38 11.21
CA ALA A 80 18.33 -11.35 11.85
C ALA A 80 17.76 -11.96 13.14
N GLU A 81 16.64 -11.46 13.68
CA GLU A 81 16.08 -11.95 14.94
C GLU A 81 14.54 -11.95 14.96
N PRO A 82 13.90 -12.98 15.55
CA PRO A 82 12.46 -13.02 15.71
C PRO A 82 11.99 -12.11 16.86
N ASP A 83 10.76 -11.59 16.77
CA ASP A 83 10.17 -10.81 17.85
C ASP A 83 9.93 -11.71 19.09
N VAL A 84 9.88 -11.11 20.28
CA VAL A 84 9.53 -11.84 21.51
C VAL A 84 8.07 -12.31 21.45
N ARG A 85 7.20 -11.53 20.81
CA ARG A 85 5.77 -11.84 20.68
C ARG A 85 5.47 -12.36 19.27
N PRO A 86 4.60 -13.35 19.12
CA PRO A 86 4.14 -13.75 17.79
C PRO A 86 3.31 -12.63 17.14
N PHE A 87 3.29 -12.62 15.81
CA PHE A 87 2.30 -11.89 15.03
C PHE A 87 0.89 -12.32 15.48
N SER A 88 -0.06 -11.40 15.41
CA SER A 88 -1.44 -11.66 15.84
C SER A 88 -2.36 -11.29 14.69
N ARG A 89 -3.31 -12.18 14.37
CA ARG A 89 -4.36 -11.85 13.41
C ARG A 89 -5.17 -10.67 13.92
N LEU A 90 -5.58 -9.81 12.99
CA LEU A 90 -6.60 -8.80 13.22
C LEU A 90 -7.87 -9.51 13.70
N GLN A 91 -8.28 -9.24 14.94
CA GLN A 91 -9.46 -9.87 15.54
C GLN A 91 -10.76 -9.30 14.97
N GLU A 92 -10.72 -8.04 14.52
CA GLU A 92 -11.85 -7.31 13.99
C GLU A 92 -11.92 -7.46 12.45
N PRO A 93 -12.97 -8.10 11.89
CA PRO A 93 -13.13 -8.26 10.45
C PRO A 93 -13.07 -6.92 9.70
N ASN A 94 -13.71 -5.89 10.26
CA ASN A 94 -13.70 -4.53 9.73
C ASN A 94 -12.29 -3.90 9.66
N SER A 95 -11.35 -4.38 10.46
CA SER A 95 -9.96 -3.92 10.41
C SER A 95 -9.19 -4.66 9.32
N GLN A 96 -9.45 -5.94 9.11
CA GLN A 96 -8.86 -6.70 8.00
C GLN A 96 -9.28 -6.13 6.65
N ASP A 97 -10.57 -5.83 6.46
CA ASP A 97 -11.07 -5.23 5.21
C ASP A 97 -10.43 -3.88 4.91
N ARG A 98 -10.14 -3.08 5.95
CA ARG A 98 -9.40 -1.82 5.80
C ARG A 98 -7.97 -2.05 5.30
N TYR A 99 -7.25 -3.03 5.86
CA TYR A 99 -5.90 -3.37 5.38
C TYR A 99 -5.91 -3.94 3.96
N HIS A 100 -6.91 -4.75 3.61
CA HIS A 100 -7.11 -5.19 2.22
C HIS A 100 -7.30 -3.98 1.30
N GLY A 101 -8.12 -3.01 1.73
CA GLY A 101 -8.28 -1.73 1.03
C GLY A 101 -6.97 -0.97 0.81
N TYR A 102 -6.11 -0.89 1.83
CA TYR A 102 -4.77 -0.28 1.71
C TYR A 102 -3.87 -1.03 0.72
N MET A 103 -3.88 -2.37 0.75
CA MET A 103 -3.09 -3.18 -0.19
C MET A 103 -3.54 -3.00 -1.64
N ARG A 104 -4.85 -2.94 -1.90
CA ARG A 104 -5.39 -2.66 -3.24
C ARG A 104 -4.92 -1.29 -3.76
N ARG A 105 -5.02 -0.26 -2.91
CA ARG A 105 -4.55 1.10 -3.23
C ARG A 105 -3.04 1.14 -3.47
N PHE A 106 -2.27 0.40 -2.67
CA PHE A 106 -0.83 0.28 -2.83
C PHE A 106 -0.45 -0.40 -4.15
N LEU A 107 -1.12 -1.49 -4.52
CA LEU A 107 -0.90 -2.13 -5.82
C LEU A 107 -1.20 -1.18 -6.99
N CYS A 108 -2.33 -0.46 -6.93
CA CYS A 108 -2.70 0.53 -7.92
C CYS A 108 -1.64 1.64 -8.04
N LEU A 109 -1.17 2.15 -6.89
CA LEU A 109 -0.09 3.13 -6.83
C LEU A 109 1.15 2.62 -7.54
N VAL A 110 1.64 1.44 -7.18
CA VAL A 110 2.88 0.86 -7.75
C VAL A 110 2.76 0.70 -9.26
N LEU A 111 1.66 0.10 -9.74
CA LEU A 111 1.49 -0.16 -11.17
C LEU A 111 1.33 1.12 -11.97
N ARG A 112 0.55 2.10 -11.50
CA ARG A 112 0.39 3.39 -12.18
C ARG A 112 1.69 4.19 -12.19
N VAL A 113 2.43 4.23 -11.08
CA VAL A 113 3.73 4.91 -11.00
C VAL A 113 4.75 4.25 -11.94
N TRP A 114 4.79 2.93 -11.99
CA TRP A 114 5.67 2.17 -12.88
C TRP A 114 5.33 2.42 -14.35
N LEU A 115 4.04 2.43 -14.72
CA LEU A 115 3.60 2.79 -16.07
C LEU A 115 3.97 4.24 -16.42
N SER A 116 3.75 5.19 -15.51
CA SER A 116 4.16 6.58 -15.71
C SER A 116 5.67 6.75 -15.86
N SER A 117 6.47 5.93 -15.18
CA SER A 117 7.94 5.97 -15.34
C SER A 117 8.44 5.46 -16.70
N GLN A 118 7.64 4.66 -17.40
CA GLN A 118 7.97 4.17 -18.74
C GLN A 118 7.61 5.15 -19.86
N ASP A 119 6.81 6.17 -19.56
CA ASP A 119 6.46 7.24 -20.51
C ASP A 119 6.70 8.64 -19.87
N PRO A 120 7.93 9.18 -19.99
CA PRO A 120 8.30 10.48 -19.42
C PRO A 120 7.47 11.66 -19.92
N GLN A 121 6.79 11.53 -21.07
CA GLN A 121 5.95 12.58 -21.64
C GLN A 121 4.63 12.74 -20.86
N ARG A 122 4.12 11.68 -20.22
CA ARG A 122 2.90 11.72 -19.39
C ARG A 122 3.10 12.36 -18.02
N LEU A 123 4.30 12.29 -17.45
CA LEU A 123 4.62 12.90 -16.15
C LEU A 123 4.64 14.44 -16.17
N ASN A 124 4.82 15.03 -17.35
CA ASN A 124 4.90 16.49 -17.55
C ASN A 124 3.64 17.10 -18.17
N GLN A 125 2.60 16.30 -18.44
CA GLN A 125 1.32 16.87 -18.87
C GLN A 125 0.59 17.42 -17.64
N PRO A 126 0.34 18.75 -17.56
CA PRO A 126 -0.57 19.27 -16.56
C PRO A 126 -1.93 18.59 -16.78
N ASN A 127 -2.58 18.18 -15.68
CA ASN A 127 -3.94 17.63 -15.72
C ASN A 127 -4.76 18.44 -16.73
N SER A 128 -5.09 17.82 -17.85
CA SER A 128 -6.04 18.37 -18.80
C SER A 128 -7.43 18.17 -18.22
N SER A 129 -7.67 18.78 -17.06
CA SER A 129 -9.01 19.04 -16.55
C SER A 129 -9.36 20.47 -16.91
N SER A 130 -9.55 20.67 -18.21
CA SER A 130 -10.45 21.64 -18.80
C SER A 130 -10.76 21.09 -20.19
N SER A 131 -12.02 20.81 -20.49
CA SER A 131 -12.94 21.92 -20.74
C SER A 131 -14.41 21.63 -20.45
N PRO A 132 -15.21 22.70 -20.36
CA PRO A 132 -16.57 22.74 -19.84
C PRO A 132 -17.64 22.51 -20.92
N GLU A 133 -18.89 22.45 -20.44
CA GLU A 133 -20.15 22.69 -21.16
C GLU A 133 -20.55 21.75 -22.31
N SER A 134 -21.58 20.94 -22.05
CA SER A 134 -22.90 21.12 -22.65
C SER A 134 -23.99 20.68 -21.66
#